data_AF-A0A945NUG9-F1
#
_entry.id   AF-A0A945NUG9-F1
#
_cell.length_a   1.000
_cell.length_b   1.000
_cell.length_c   1.000
_cell.angle_alpha   90.00
_cell.angle_beta   90.00
_cell.angle_gamma   90.00
#
_symmetry.space_group_name_H-M   'P 1'
#
loop_
_entity.id
_entity.type
_entity.pdbx_description
1 polymer ?
#
loop_
_entity_poly.entity_id
_entity_poly.type
_entity_poly.pdbx_seq_one_letter_code
_entity_poly.pdbx_strand_id
1 'polypeptide(L)'
;MFDTLFDLPAHPLLVHAPIVLLPIAAILMVALVAKPTWRSAAGWWPLALVGVTVVLLFGAKESGEALIEAYDRANGEGAVDIELHESLAETTFVMTLVWFFLLAGLTAVERVEGLRTGAVASIATNTRARQVLGGLVAVMGVLATVWMIRTGHEGAKSVWGPRVDILFPEG
;
A
#
# COMPACT_ATOMS: atom_id res chain seq x y z
N MET A 1 14.21 -14.68 7.22
CA MET A 1 13.28 -15.49 6.37
C MET A 1 12.96 -14.79 5.04
N PHE A 2 13.32 -13.51 4.90
CA PHE A 2 12.99 -12.65 3.76
C PHE A 2 14.25 -12.28 2.98
N ASP A 3 15.29 -13.10 3.10
CA ASP A 3 16.66 -12.65 2.85
C ASP A 3 16.97 -12.84 1.35
N THR A 4 16.59 -13.98 0.77
CA THR A 4 16.78 -14.28 -0.65
C THR A 4 15.61 -15.03 -1.29
N LEU A 5 15.41 -14.82 -2.60
CA LEU A 5 14.51 -15.56 -3.47
C LEU A 5 15.21 -15.77 -4.82
N PHE A 6 15.22 -17.01 -5.31
CA PHE A 6 15.89 -17.37 -6.58
C PHE A 6 17.36 -16.89 -6.65
N ASP A 7 18.10 -17.10 -5.55
CA ASP A 7 19.50 -16.69 -5.38
C ASP A 7 19.77 -15.16 -5.48
N LEU A 8 18.72 -14.34 -5.37
CA LEU A 8 18.79 -12.88 -5.35
C LEU A 8 18.20 -12.33 -4.05
N PRO A 9 18.54 -11.10 -3.63
CA PRO A 9 17.84 -10.43 -2.54
C PRO A 9 16.33 -10.43 -2.79
N ALA A 10 15.53 -10.76 -1.77
CA ALA A 10 14.09 -10.90 -1.97
C ALA A 10 13.40 -9.55 -2.24
N HIS A 11 13.89 -8.45 -1.65
CA HIS A 11 13.23 -7.15 -1.70
C HIS A 11 12.95 -6.64 -3.12
N PRO A 12 13.94 -6.57 -4.05
CA PRO A 12 13.68 -6.17 -5.43
C PRO A 12 12.63 -7.03 -6.15
N LEU A 13 12.48 -8.30 -5.77
CA LEU A 13 11.47 -9.18 -6.36
C LEU A 13 10.09 -8.95 -5.74
N LEU A 14 10.02 -8.83 -4.41
CA LEU A 14 8.77 -8.68 -3.67
C LEU A 14 8.08 -7.33 -3.94
N VAL A 15 8.81 -6.26 -4.24
CA VAL A 15 8.22 -4.92 -4.53
C VAL A 15 7.39 -4.89 -5.82
N HIS A 16 7.59 -5.82 -6.76
CA HIS A 16 6.85 -5.85 -8.04
C HIS A 16 5.36 -6.08 -7.84
N ALA A 17 4.96 -6.86 -6.84
CA ALA A 17 3.55 -7.16 -6.59
C ALA A 17 2.78 -5.94 -6.01
N PRO A 18 3.20 -5.31 -4.90
CA PRO A 18 2.50 -4.15 -4.36
C PRO A 18 2.55 -2.93 -5.29
N ILE A 19 3.64 -2.71 -6.03
CA ILE A 19 3.75 -1.56 -6.96
C ILE A 19 2.70 -1.61 -8.10
N VAL A 20 2.22 -2.82 -8.42
CA VAL A 20 1.16 -3.03 -9.42
C VAL A 20 -0.22 -3.06 -8.76
N LEU A 21 -0.37 -3.84 -7.68
CA LEU A 21 -1.69 -4.09 -7.08
C LEU A 21 -2.28 -2.87 -6.38
N LEU A 22 -1.47 -2.09 -5.67
CA LEU A 22 -1.94 -0.94 -4.92
C LEU A 22 -2.59 0.14 -5.80
N PRO A 23 -1.97 0.61 -6.91
CA PRO A 23 -2.61 1.58 -7.79
C PRO A 23 -3.85 1.01 -8.49
N ILE A 24 -3.83 -0.28 -8.87
CA ILE A 24 -5.02 -0.95 -9.44
C ILE A 24 -6.16 -0.95 -8.43
N ALA A 25 -5.89 -1.32 -7.18
CA ALA A 25 -6.89 -1.30 -6.11
C ALA A 25 -7.43 0.10 -5.87
N ALA A 26 -6.58 1.14 -5.93
CA ALA A 26 -6.99 2.52 -5.70
C ALA A 26 -7.93 3.01 -6.81
N ILE A 27 -7.58 2.76 -8.07
CA ILE A 27 -8.42 3.08 -9.23
C ILE A 27 -9.76 2.33 -9.15
N LEU A 28 -9.71 1.03 -8.83
CA LEU A 28 -10.92 0.22 -8.65
C LEU A 28 -11.81 0.80 -7.55
N MET A 29 -11.24 1.20 -6.41
CA MET A 29 -12.04 1.75 -5.31
C MET A 29 -12.68 3.07 -5.67
N VAL A 30 -11.98 3.95 -6.39
CA VAL A 30 -12.55 5.20 -6.92
C VAL A 30 -13.74 4.88 -7.84
N ALA A 31 -13.59 3.92 -8.76
CA ALA A 31 -14.66 3.50 -9.65
C ALA A 31 -15.86 2.90 -8.89
N LEU A 32 -15.63 2.07 -7.88
CA LEU A 32 -16.68 1.45 -7.07
C LEU A 32 -17.43 2.47 -6.19
N VAL A 33 -16.74 3.51 -5.70
CA VAL A 33 -17.38 4.61 -4.97
C VAL A 33 -18.23 5.46 -5.91
N ALA A 34 -17.77 5.69 -7.15
CA ALA A 34 -18.55 6.42 -8.16
C ALA A 34 -19.75 5.62 -8.69
N LYS A 35 -19.70 4.28 -8.66
CA LYS A 35 -20.76 3.38 -9.14
C LYS A 35 -21.16 2.36 -8.05
N PRO A 36 -22.05 2.74 -7.12
CA PRO A 36 -22.47 1.86 -6.01
C PRO A 36 -23.07 0.52 -6.46
N THR A 37 -23.69 0.46 -7.63
CA THR A 37 -24.22 -0.79 -8.21
C THR A 37 -23.15 -1.78 -8.61
N TRP A 38 -21.96 -1.32 -9.00
CA TRP A 38 -20.81 -2.21 -9.24
C TRP A 38 -20.25 -2.73 -7.93
N ARG A 39 -20.31 -1.91 -6.88
CA ARG A 39 -19.81 -2.27 -5.56
C ARG A 39 -20.62 -3.37 -4.89
N SER A 40 -21.96 -3.34 -5.03
CA SER A 40 -22.79 -4.43 -4.54
C SER A 40 -22.48 -5.77 -5.24
N ALA A 41 -22.22 -5.72 -6.55
CA ALA A 41 -21.82 -6.91 -7.33
C ALA A 41 -20.40 -7.41 -7.00
N ALA A 42 -19.47 -6.49 -6.71
CA ALA A 42 -18.07 -6.81 -6.42
C ALA A 42 -17.86 -7.62 -5.14
N GLY A 43 -18.85 -7.68 -4.24
CA GLY A 43 -18.76 -8.59 -3.11
C GLY A 43 -17.62 -8.21 -2.14
N TRP A 44 -16.92 -9.23 -1.64
CA TRP A 44 -15.76 -9.09 -0.77
C TRP A 44 -14.43 -8.94 -1.54
N TRP A 45 -14.45 -9.03 -2.87
CA TRP A 45 -13.25 -8.99 -3.71
C TRP A 45 -12.41 -7.72 -3.52
N PRO A 46 -12.98 -6.51 -3.45
CA PRO A 46 -12.25 -5.30 -3.08
C PRO A 46 -11.43 -5.42 -1.80
N LEU A 47 -12.05 -5.99 -0.76
CA LEU A 47 -11.42 -6.14 0.54
C LEU A 47 -10.30 -7.16 0.49
N ALA A 48 -10.52 -8.30 -0.19
CA ALA A 48 -9.50 -9.31 -0.40
C ALA A 48 -8.29 -8.76 -1.17
N LEU A 49 -8.52 -7.98 -2.23
CA LEU A 49 -7.46 -7.35 -3.02
C LEU A 49 -6.58 -6.42 -2.17
N VAL A 50 -7.20 -5.53 -1.38
CA VAL A 50 -6.45 -4.64 -0.48
C VAL A 50 -5.76 -5.43 0.62
N GLY A 51 -6.41 -6.46 1.17
CA GLY A 51 -5.80 -7.34 2.19
C GLY A 51 -4.57 -8.07 1.68
N VAL A 52 -4.61 -8.63 0.46
CA VAL A 52 -3.44 -9.23 -0.20
C VAL A 52 -2.35 -8.18 -0.41
N THR A 53 -2.72 -6.96 -0.81
CA THR A 53 -1.75 -5.86 -0.99
C THR A 53 -1.05 -5.50 0.32
N VAL A 54 -1.75 -5.48 1.46
CA VAL A 54 -1.15 -5.27 2.79
C VAL A 54 -0.11 -6.34 3.11
N VAL A 55 -0.43 -7.62 2.88
CA VAL A 55 0.50 -8.74 3.14
C VAL A 55 1.75 -8.63 2.27
N LEU A 56 1.59 -8.25 1.00
CA LEU A 56 2.70 -8.09 0.07
C LEU A 56 3.57 -6.88 0.43
N LEU A 57 2.98 -5.76 0.85
CA LEU A 57 3.73 -4.61 1.36
C LEU A 57 4.53 -4.97 2.61
N PHE A 58 3.95 -5.75 3.53
CA PHE A 58 4.67 -6.25 4.69
C PHE A 58 5.89 -7.07 4.26
N GLY A 59 5.73 -8.03 3.35
CA GLY A 59 6.85 -8.82 2.83
C GLY A 59 7.93 -7.97 2.14
N ALA A 60 7.53 -6.94 1.38
CA ALA A 60 8.46 -6.01 0.75
C ALA A 60 9.22 -5.16 1.79
N LYS A 61 8.55 -4.68 2.84
CA LYS A 61 9.17 -3.93 3.93
C LYS A 61 10.21 -4.79 4.67
N GLU A 62 9.80 -5.96 5.19
CA GLU A 62 10.67 -6.83 5.99
C GLU A 62 11.88 -7.35 5.18
N SER A 63 11.68 -7.65 3.89
CA SER A 63 12.82 -7.99 3.02
C SER A 63 13.75 -6.82 2.75
N GLY A 64 13.25 -5.58 2.80
CA GLY A 64 14.06 -4.37 2.66
C GLY A 64 14.96 -4.14 3.88
N GLU A 65 14.40 -4.31 5.09
CA GLU A 65 15.15 -4.27 6.35
C GLU A 65 16.26 -5.34 6.35
N ALA A 66 15.92 -6.59 6.00
CA ALA A 66 16.92 -7.66 5.90
C ALA A 66 18.03 -7.36 4.87
N LEU A 67 17.69 -6.69 3.77
CA LEU A 67 18.64 -6.28 2.74
C LEU A 67 19.61 -5.20 3.25
N ILE A 68 19.11 -4.13 3.89
CA ILE A 68 19.98 -3.07 4.39
C ILE A 68 20.91 -3.58 5.49
N GLU A 69 20.42 -4.43 6.39
CA GLU A 69 21.27 -5.06 7.40
C GLU A 69 22.39 -5.91 6.78
N ALA A 70 22.07 -6.67 5.73
CA ALA A 70 23.06 -7.47 5.01
C ALA A 70 24.08 -6.60 4.27
N TYR A 71 23.62 -5.50 3.70
CA TYR A 71 24.47 -4.52 3.01
C TYR A 71 25.44 -3.84 3.99
N ASP A 72 24.94 -3.39 5.14
CA ASP A 72 25.75 -2.73 6.16
C ASP A 72 26.77 -3.68 6.80
N ARG A 73 26.41 -4.94 7.03
CA ARG A 73 27.39 -5.97 7.47
C ARG A 73 28.55 -6.15 6.48
N ALA A 74 28.30 -5.97 5.19
CA ALA A 74 29.31 -6.15 4.15
C ALA A 74 30.12 -4.87 3.85
N ASN A 75 29.54 -3.68 4.04
CA ASN A 75 30.10 -2.42 3.57
C ASN A 75 30.37 -1.38 4.67
N GLY A 76 29.96 -1.65 5.91
CA GLY A 76 29.99 -0.71 7.03
C GLY A 76 28.60 -0.16 7.35
N GLU A 77 28.38 0.19 8.61
CA GLU A 77 27.12 0.77 9.09
C GLU A 77 26.80 2.10 8.37
N GLY A 78 25.58 2.24 7.86
CA GLY A 78 25.15 3.45 7.14
C GLY A 78 25.85 3.64 5.79
N ALA A 79 26.29 2.56 5.14
CA ALA A 79 27.00 2.64 3.87
C ALA A 79 26.14 3.20 2.72
N VAL A 80 24.80 3.15 2.84
CA VAL A 80 23.85 3.82 1.94
C VAL A 80 22.81 4.56 2.78
N ASP A 81 22.54 5.81 2.42
CA ASP A 81 21.42 6.58 2.99
C ASP A 81 20.09 6.07 2.42
N ILE A 82 19.29 5.44 3.28
CA ILE A 82 17.96 4.91 2.97
C ILE A 82 16.87 5.44 3.91
N GLU A 83 17.19 6.37 4.83
CA GLU A 83 16.30 6.74 5.94
C GLU A 83 14.94 7.24 5.43
N LEU A 84 14.96 8.09 4.41
CA LEU A 84 13.73 8.61 3.81
C LEU A 84 12.95 7.52 3.05
N HIS A 85 13.63 6.61 2.36
CA HIS A 85 12.97 5.48 1.68
C HIS A 85 12.24 4.58 2.70
N GLU A 86 12.91 4.23 3.80
CA GLU A 86 12.35 3.42 4.87
C GLU A 86 11.15 4.10 5.54
N SER A 87 11.28 5.37 5.89
CA SER A 87 10.20 6.17 6.49
C SER A 87 8.96 6.24 5.58
N LEU A 88 9.18 6.42 4.26
CA LEU A 88 8.10 6.43 3.27
C LEU A 88 7.49 5.05 3.08
N ALA A 89 8.29 3.98 3.10
CA ALA A 89 7.83 2.59 3.03
C ALA A 89 6.93 2.24 4.21
N GLU A 90 7.36 2.58 5.43
CA GLU A 90 6.58 2.38 6.66
C GLU A 90 5.26 3.16 6.58
N THR A 91 5.32 4.42 6.17
CA THR A 91 4.11 5.24 6.02
C THR A 91 3.17 4.66 4.95
N THR A 92 3.70 4.15 3.84
CA THR A 92 2.91 3.48 2.79
C THR A 92 2.20 2.25 3.34
N PHE A 93 2.91 1.43 4.13
CA PHE A 93 2.33 0.25 4.78
C PHE A 93 1.21 0.62 5.74
N VAL A 94 1.46 1.57 6.65
CA VAL A 94 0.46 2.03 7.64
C VAL A 94 -0.76 2.65 6.95
N MET A 95 -0.57 3.50 5.93
CA MET A 95 -1.69 4.06 5.15
C MET A 95 -2.54 2.97 4.49
N THR A 96 -1.89 1.96 3.93
CA THR A 96 -2.60 0.83 3.27
C THR A 96 -3.33 -0.04 4.28
N LEU A 97 -2.76 -0.22 5.48
CA LEU A 97 -3.42 -0.92 6.58
C LEU A 97 -4.65 -0.15 7.09
N VAL A 98 -4.53 1.16 7.27
CA VAL A 98 -5.68 2.04 7.60
C VAL A 98 -6.74 1.95 6.52
N TRP A 99 -6.34 1.99 5.25
CA TRP A 99 -7.23 1.86 4.11
C TRP A 99 -7.99 0.52 4.12
N PHE A 100 -7.30 -0.58 4.40
CA PHE A 100 -7.91 -1.89 4.56
C PHE A 100 -9.02 -1.88 5.62
N PHE A 101 -8.78 -1.31 6.79
CA PHE A 101 -9.79 -1.26 7.85
C PHE A 101 -10.95 -0.31 7.53
N LEU A 102 -10.71 0.82 6.86
CA LEU A 102 -11.79 1.69 6.35
C LEU A 102 -12.67 0.93 5.36
N LEU A 103 -12.05 0.21 4.42
CA LEU A 103 -12.76 -0.60 3.44
C LEU A 103 -13.51 -1.76 4.11
N ALA A 104 -12.93 -2.41 5.12
CA ALA A 104 -13.58 -3.45 5.90
C ALA A 104 -14.83 -2.90 6.60
N GLY A 105 -14.72 -1.72 7.23
CA GLY A 105 -15.84 -1.03 7.86
C GLY A 105 -16.96 -0.70 6.87
N LEU A 106 -16.63 -0.15 5.70
CA LEU A 106 -17.60 0.13 4.65
C LEU A 106 -18.28 -1.16 4.15
N THR A 107 -17.49 -2.21 3.93
CA THR A 107 -17.95 -3.52 3.44
C THR A 107 -18.87 -4.21 4.45
N ALA A 108 -18.59 -4.07 5.75
CA ALA A 108 -19.43 -4.56 6.83
C ALA A 108 -20.75 -3.78 6.91
N VAL A 109 -20.70 -2.45 6.92
CA VAL A 109 -21.88 -1.56 6.96
C VAL A 109 -22.87 -1.86 5.82
N GLU A 110 -22.37 -2.16 4.61
CA GLU A 110 -23.21 -2.51 3.46
C GLU A 110 -23.84 -3.90 3.52
N ARG A 111 -23.30 -4.80 4.35
CA ARG A 111 -23.75 -6.21 4.48
C ARG A 111 -24.51 -6.52 5.75
N VAL A 112 -24.61 -5.54 6.63
CA VAL A 112 -25.43 -5.64 7.82
C VAL A 112 -26.89 -5.64 7.38
N GLU A 113 -27.45 -6.84 7.22
CA GLU A 113 -28.89 -7.05 7.14
C GLU A 113 -29.43 -7.26 8.57
N GLY A 114 -30.49 -6.54 8.94
CA GLY A 114 -31.26 -6.83 10.15
C GLY A 114 -30.75 -6.27 11.49
N LEU A 115 -29.61 -5.57 11.56
CA LEU A 115 -29.26 -4.83 12.78
C LEU A 115 -30.17 -3.60 12.93
N ARG A 116 -31.04 -3.64 13.94
CA ARG A 116 -32.06 -2.60 14.20
C ARG A 116 -31.59 -1.49 15.15
N THR A 117 -30.45 -1.67 15.85
CA THR A 117 -29.94 -0.73 16.86
C THR A 117 -28.41 -0.67 16.87
N GLY A 118 -27.83 0.45 17.33
CA GLY A 118 -26.38 0.66 17.49
C GLY A 118 -25.72 1.56 16.44
N ALA A 119 -24.45 1.92 16.67
CA ALA A 119 -23.69 2.86 15.82
C ALA A 119 -23.55 2.36 14.36
N VAL A 120 -23.31 1.07 14.18
CA VAL A 120 -23.20 0.42 12.86
C VAL A 120 -24.53 0.49 12.09
N ALA A 121 -25.67 0.27 12.76
CA ALA A 121 -27.00 0.37 12.14
C ALA A 121 -27.35 1.83 11.77
N SER A 122 -26.96 2.80 12.59
CA SER A 122 -27.11 4.24 12.31
C SER A 122 -26.34 4.66 11.06
N ILE A 123 -25.09 4.20 10.91
CA ILE A 123 -24.27 4.48 9.72
C ILE A 123 -24.86 3.76 8.48
N ALA A 124 -25.28 2.49 8.62
CA ALA A 124 -25.83 1.69 7.51
C ALA A 124 -27.10 2.31 6.90
N THR A 125 -27.97 2.85 7.74
CA THR A 125 -29.22 3.51 7.30
C THR A 125 -29.02 4.94 6.81
N ASN A 126 -27.86 5.57 7.10
CA ASN A 126 -27.55 6.94 6.72
C ASN A 126 -26.74 7.01 5.42
N THR A 127 -27.38 7.46 4.33
CA THR A 127 -26.73 7.60 3.02
C THR A 127 -25.55 8.57 3.02
N ARG A 128 -25.61 9.70 3.74
CA ARG A 128 -24.48 10.65 3.80
C ARG A 128 -23.28 10.04 4.51
N ALA A 129 -23.51 9.33 5.62
CA ALA A 129 -22.43 8.67 6.36
C ALA A 129 -21.71 7.62 5.49
N ARG A 130 -22.46 6.82 4.72
CA ARG A 130 -21.90 5.87 3.75
C ARG A 130 -21.10 6.55 2.64
N GLN A 131 -21.61 7.66 2.09
CA GLN A 131 -20.90 8.44 1.06
C GLN A 131 -19.59 9.03 1.59
N VAL A 132 -19.59 9.57 2.82
CA VAL A 132 -18.38 10.09 3.47
C VAL A 132 -17.37 8.97 3.67
N LEU A 133 -17.79 7.81 4.19
CA LEU A 133 -16.90 6.66 4.39
C LEU A 133 -16.34 6.14 3.06
N GLY A 134 -17.16 6.06 2.01
CA GLY A 134 -16.70 5.73 0.65
C GLY A 134 -15.68 6.74 0.12
N GLY A 135 -15.91 8.04 0.33
CA GLY A 135 -14.96 9.10 0.00
C GLY A 135 -13.63 8.94 0.73
N LEU A 136 -13.64 8.65 2.03
CA LEU A 136 -12.44 8.38 2.82
C LEU A 136 -11.67 7.16 2.30
N VAL A 137 -12.37 6.08 1.95
CA VAL A 137 -11.77 4.89 1.32
C VAL A 137 -11.09 5.25 0.00
N ALA A 138 -11.74 6.02 -0.87
CA ALA A 138 -11.15 6.43 -2.14
C ALA A 138 -9.92 7.32 -1.95
N VAL A 139 -10.02 8.35 -1.10
CA VAL A 139 -8.92 9.27 -0.80
C VAL A 139 -7.72 8.54 -0.20
N MET A 140 -7.94 7.64 0.75
CA MET A 140 -6.85 6.90 1.39
C MET A 140 -6.11 5.99 0.39
N GLY A 141 -6.83 5.34 -0.54
CA GLY A 141 -6.19 4.56 -1.60
C GLY A 141 -5.31 5.39 -2.53
N VAL A 142 -5.76 6.61 -2.89
CA VAL A 142 -4.96 7.56 -3.69
C VAL A 142 -3.73 8.01 -2.91
N LEU A 143 -3.89 8.38 -1.64
CA LEU A 143 -2.77 8.80 -0.79
C LEU A 143 -1.73 7.69 -0.63
N ALA A 144 -2.16 6.46 -0.35
CA ALA A 144 -1.27 5.30 -0.28
C ALA A 144 -0.50 5.10 -1.60
N THR A 145 -1.16 5.31 -2.75
CA THR A 145 -0.51 5.24 -4.07
C THR A 145 0.55 6.31 -4.25
N VAL A 146 0.25 7.56 -3.88
CA VAL A 146 1.20 8.67 -3.95
C VAL A 146 2.41 8.42 -3.05
N TRP A 147 2.19 7.93 -1.83
CA TRP A 147 3.27 7.57 -0.92
C TRP A 147 4.13 6.43 -1.47
N MET A 148 3.52 5.38 -2.02
CA MET A 148 4.25 4.30 -2.68
C MET A 148 5.13 4.79 -3.84
N ILE A 149 4.64 5.73 -4.66
CA ILE A 149 5.44 6.34 -5.73
C ILE A 149 6.65 7.09 -5.14
N ARG A 150 6.45 7.84 -4.05
CA ARG A 150 7.55 8.53 -3.36
C ARG A 150 8.56 7.54 -2.79
N THR A 151 8.11 6.44 -2.18
CA THR A 151 8.96 5.35 -1.70
C THR A 151 9.82 4.79 -2.83
N GLY A 152 9.20 4.49 -3.98
CA GLY A 152 9.92 3.99 -5.16
C GLY A 152 10.94 4.98 -5.72
N HIS A 153 10.59 6.28 -5.75
CA HIS A 153 11.50 7.35 -6.19
C HIS A 153 12.73 7.46 -5.29
N GLU A 154 12.55 7.45 -3.97
CA GLU A 154 13.68 7.50 -3.03
C GLU A 154 14.52 6.22 -3.08
N GLY A 155 13.89 5.05 -3.30
CA GLY A 155 14.63 3.80 -3.53
C GLY A 155 15.44 3.81 -4.83
N ALA A 156 14.93 4.45 -5.89
CA ALA A 156 15.70 4.64 -7.11
C ALA A 156 16.89 5.59 -6.89
N LYS A 157 16.72 6.66 -6.11
CA LYS A 157 17.81 7.58 -5.77
C LYS A 157 18.93 6.92 -4.99
N SER A 158 18.62 6.06 -4.01
CA SER A 158 19.67 5.41 -3.22
C SER A 158 20.57 4.49 -4.07
N VAL A 159 19.99 3.82 -5.08
CA VAL A 159 20.74 2.92 -5.98
C VAL A 159 21.45 3.65 -7.11
N TRP A 160 20.76 4.61 -7.75
CA TRP A 160 21.17 5.21 -9.01
C TRP A 160 21.75 6.62 -8.86
N GLY A 161 21.39 7.36 -7.81
CA GLY A 161 21.88 8.73 -7.56
C GLY A 161 23.40 8.84 -7.65
N PRO A 162 24.17 8.02 -6.91
CA PRO A 162 25.63 8.03 -6.97
C PRO A 162 26.23 7.66 -8.33
N ARG A 163 25.42 7.12 -9.25
CA ARG A 163 25.84 6.65 -10.57
C ARG A 163 25.50 7.64 -11.69
N VAL A 164 24.62 8.61 -11.44
CA VAL A 164 24.14 9.53 -12.50
C VAL A 164 25.30 10.25 -13.15
N ASP A 165 26.17 10.90 -12.38
CA ASP A 165 27.29 11.69 -12.92
C ASP A 165 28.35 10.81 -13.61
N ILE A 166 28.42 9.53 -13.25
CA ILE A 166 29.34 8.55 -13.85
C ILE A 166 28.78 8.07 -15.20
N LEU A 167 27.47 7.85 -15.28
CA LEU A 167 26.78 7.31 -16.45
C LEU A 167 26.43 8.40 -17.47
N PHE A 168 26.16 9.61 -17.00
CA PHE A 168 25.71 10.77 -17.78
C PHE A 168 26.53 12.02 -17.40
N PRO A 169 27.84 12.05 -17.69
CA PRO A 169 28.75 13.12 -17.25
C PRO A 169 28.50 14.49 -17.89
N GLU A 170 27.68 14.57 -18.95
CA GLU A 170 27.30 15.81 -19.65
C GLU A 170 25.86 16.26 -19.34
N GLY A 171 25.18 15.58 -18.42
CA GLY A 171 23.79 15.85 -18.02
C GLY A 171 23.62 17.04 -17.08
#